data_AF-A0A3D3E044-F1
#
_entry.id   AF-A0A3D3E044-F1
#
_cell.length_a   1.000
_cell.length_b   1.000
_cell.length_c   1.000
_cell.angle_alpha   90.00
_cell.angle_beta   90.00
_cell.angle_gamma   90.00
#
_symmetry.space_group_name_H-M   'P 1'
#
loop_
_entity.id
_entity.type
_entity.pdbx_description
1 polymer ?
#
loop_
_entity_poly.entity_id
_entity_poly.type
_entity_poly.pdbx_seq_one_letter_code
_entity_poly.pdbx_strand_id
1 'polypeptide(L)'
;MSFNNQKSVLAVFILAATPAAASPVISGLVDSKLKSELKGMVLAEEMNCVACHQSDESFAENSKKAPRLANIGSRVNHQYIESFIKNPHDTKPGTTMPDVLSGKGDAERAAIAESITHFLMSQRKNTFSHQVPDHVAAERGKKLFHMRGCVACHS
;
A
#
# COMPACT_ATOMS: atom_id res chain seq x y z
N MET A 1 -43.93 -45.42 -30.09
CA MET A 1 -42.61 -45.45 -29.40
C MET A 1 -41.93 -44.11 -29.68
N SER A 2 -41.94 -43.21 -28.70
CA SER A 2 -41.34 -41.87 -28.78
C SER A 2 -39.83 -41.94 -28.59
N PHE A 3 -39.07 -41.27 -29.45
CA PHE A 3 -37.67 -40.93 -29.17
C PHE A 3 -37.54 -39.41 -29.03
N ASN A 4 -37.23 -39.02 -27.79
CA ASN A 4 -36.97 -37.67 -27.31
C ASN A 4 -35.56 -37.24 -27.75
N ASN A 5 -35.43 -36.12 -28.47
CA ASN A 5 -34.14 -35.58 -28.92
C ASN A 5 -33.88 -34.24 -28.22
N GLN A 6 -33.28 -34.31 -27.04
CA GLN A 6 -32.93 -33.16 -26.23
C GLN A 6 -31.59 -32.57 -26.69
N LYS A 7 -31.65 -31.49 -27.45
CA LYS A 7 -30.47 -30.70 -27.82
C LYS A 7 -29.96 -29.96 -26.59
N SER A 8 -28.83 -30.41 -26.03
CA SER A 8 -28.08 -29.67 -25.02
C SER A 8 -27.53 -28.38 -25.62
N VAL A 9 -28.07 -27.24 -25.21
CA VAL A 9 -27.49 -25.92 -25.48
C VAL A 9 -26.51 -25.62 -24.35
N LEU A 10 -25.21 -25.76 -24.64
CA LEU A 10 -24.14 -25.37 -23.71
C LEU A 10 -23.96 -23.85 -23.81
N ALA A 11 -24.59 -23.10 -22.90
CA ALA A 11 -24.39 -21.66 -22.79
C ALA A 11 -23.03 -21.38 -22.12
N VAL A 12 -22.04 -21.00 -22.92
CA VAL A 12 -20.74 -20.50 -22.42
C VAL A 12 -20.94 -19.06 -21.97
N PHE A 13 -21.08 -18.85 -20.67
CA PHE A 13 -21.00 -17.51 -20.07
C PHE A 13 -19.54 -17.07 -20.06
N ILE A 14 -19.14 -16.27 -21.05
CA ILE A 14 -17.89 -15.51 -21.00
C ILE A 14 -18.08 -14.41 -19.97
N LEU A 15 -17.61 -14.63 -18.74
CA LEU A 15 -17.53 -13.62 -17.71
C LEU A 15 -16.42 -12.65 -18.11
N ALA A 16 -16.77 -11.57 -18.80
CA ALA A 16 -15.86 -10.47 -19.05
C ALA A 16 -15.51 -9.84 -17.69
N ALA A 17 -14.34 -10.20 -17.16
CA ALA A 17 -13.76 -9.53 -16.00
C ALA A 17 -13.35 -8.12 -16.44
N THR A 18 -14.28 -7.17 -16.35
CA THR A 18 -13.93 -5.76 -16.36
C THR A 18 -12.96 -5.53 -15.21
N PRO A 19 -11.74 -5.03 -15.45
CA PRO A 19 -10.88 -4.60 -14.36
C PRO A 19 -11.63 -3.45 -13.69
N ALA A 20 -12.15 -3.69 -12.50
CA ALA A 20 -12.67 -2.63 -11.67
C ALA A 20 -11.48 -1.74 -11.34
N ALA A 21 -11.32 -0.63 -12.07
CA ALA A 21 -10.51 0.48 -11.62
C ALA A 21 -11.19 1.00 -10.36
N ALA A 22 -10.80 0.44 -9.21
CA ALA A 22 -11.36 0.79 -7.93
C ALA A 22 -10.93 2.24 -7.62
N SER A 23 -11.88 3.16 -7.68
CA SER A 23 -11.67 4.54 -7.25
C SER A 23 -11.21 4.57 -5.79
N PRO A 24 -10.30 5.48 -5.40
CA PRO A 24 -9.91 5.62 -4.01
C PRO A 24 -11.13 5.96 -3.14
N VAL A 25 -11.32 5.19 -2.07
CA VAL A 25 -12.43 5.39 -1.13
C VAL A 25 -11.92 6.12 0.10
N ILE A 26 -12.35 7.36 0.28
CA ILE A 26 -12.16 8.13 1.51
C ILE A 26 -13.47 8.07 2.28
N SER A 27 -13.41 7.58 3.53
CA SER A 27 -14.59 7.39 4.37
C SER A 27 -15.37 8.71 4.50
N GLY A 28 -16.66 8.67 4.18
CA GLY A 28 -17.57 9.83 4.26
C GLY A 28 -17.41 10.86 3.14
N LEU A 29 -16.42 10.75 2.25
CA LEU A 29 -16.20 11.74 1.19
C LEU A 29 -17.20 11.59 0.04
N VAL A 30 -17.51 10.36 -0.36
CA VAL A 30 -18.41 10.05 -1.48
C VAL A 30 -19.79 10.67 -1.24
N ASP A 31 -20.39 10.40 -0.09
CA ASP A 31 -21.72 10.87 0.31
C ASP A 31 -21.73 12.30 0.88
N SER A 32 -20.57 12.95 0.96
CA SER A 32 -20.49 14.30 1.52
C SER A 32 -21.24 15.33 0.65
N LYS A 33 -21.80 16.35 1.31
CA LYS A 33 -22.41 17.52 0.67
C LYS A 33 -21.40 18.59 0.22
N LEU A 34 -20.11 18.23 0.20
CA LEU A 34 -19.05 19.14 -0.24
C LEU A 34 -19.18 19.44 -1.73
N LYS A 35 -18.79 20.66 -2.12
CA LYS A 35 -18.64 21.01 -3.53
C LYS A 35 -17.54 20.17 -4.18
N SER A 36 -17.61 19.98 -5.50
CA SER A 36 -16.64 19.21 -6.29
C SER A 36 -15.20 19.62 -6.03
N GLU A 37 -14.96 20.93 -5.90
CA GLU A 37 -13.62 21.49 -5.72
C GLU A 37 -13.02 21.03 -4.38
N LEU A 38 -13.84 21.06 -3.32
CA LEU A 38 -13.43 20.60 -2.00
C LEU A 38 -13.26 19.08 -1.94
N LYS A 39 -14.10 18.31 -2.65
CA LYS A 39 -13.90 16.86 -2.79
C LYS A 39 -12.57 16.54 -3.48
N GLY A 40 -12.24 17.28 -4.54
CA GLY A 40 -10.96 17.15 -5.24
C GLY A 40 -9.76 17.51 -4.37
N MET A 41 -9.89 18.57 -3.57
CA MET A 41 -8.87 18.99 -2.60
C MET A 41 -8.58 17.89 -1.58
N VAL A 42 -9.63 17.34 -0.94
CA VAL A 42 -9.48 16.22 0.02
C VAL A 42 -8.84 15.00 -0.65
N LEU A 43 -9.24 14.66 -1.88
CA LEU A 43 -8.62 13.55 -2.61
C LEU A 43 -7.13 13.78 -2.85
N ALA A 44 -6.73 14.99 -3.26
CA ALA A 44 -5.34 15.30 -3.52
C ALA A 44 -4.47 15.28 -2.25
N GLU A 45 -5.00 15.71 -1.09
CA GLU A 45 -4.32 15.61 0.20
C GLU A 45 -4.21 14.16 0.68
N GLU A 46 -5.31 13.41 0.61
CA GLU A 46 -5.41 12.04 1.15
C GLU A 46 -4.73 10.99 0.28
N MET A 47 -4.67 11.20 -1.04
CA MET A 47 -3.94 10.36 -1.98
C MET A 47 -2.47 10.78 -2.13
N ASN A 48 -2.03 11.78 -1.36
CA ASN A 48 -0.64 12.20 -1.27
C ASN A 48 -0.07 12.70 -2.63
N CYS A 49 -0.91 13.26 -3.50
CA CYS A 49 -0.53 13.76 -4.82
C CYS A 49 0.53 14.87 -4.72
N VAL A 50 0.36 15.73 -3.71
CA VAL A 50 1.21 16.89 -3.43
C VAL A 50 2.61 16.51 -2.94
N ALA A 51 2.83 15.26 -2.54
CA ALA A 51 4.16 14.80 -2.17
C ALA A 51 5.12 14.71 -3.36
N CYS A 52 4.60 14.66 -4.60
CA CYS A 52 5.39 14.57 -5.82
C CYS A 52 5.09 15.69 -6.83
N HIS A 53 3.87 16.25 -6.82
CA HIS A 53 3.48 17.36 -7.69
C HIS A 53 3.49 18.69 -6.93
N GLN A 54 3.98 19.74 -7.59
CA GLN A 54 4.02 21.09 -7.02
C GLN A 54 2.61 21.59 -6.66
N SER A 55 2.49 22.22 -5.49
CA SER A 55 1.31 22.99 -5.07
C SER A 55 1.74 24.30 -4.40
N ASP A 56 0.76 25.11 -3.97
CA ASP A 56 1.00 26.16 -2.98
C ASP A 56 1.41 25.57 -1.61
N GLU A 57 2.08 26.40 -0.80
CA GLU A 57 2.62 25.98 0.50
C GLU A 57 1.53 25.54 1.48
N SER A 58 0.40 26.25 1.50
CA SER A 58 -0.70 25.94 2.42
C SER A 58 -1.30 24.56 2.15
N PHE A 59 -1.39 24.19 0.87
CA PHE A 59 -1.88 22.87 0.47
C PHE A 59 -0.85 21.77 0.74
N ALA A 60 0.43 22.06 0.55
CA ALA A 60 1.50 21.12 0.87
C ALA A 60 1.58 20.85 2.38
N GLU A 61 1.36 21.86 3.22
CA GLU A 61 1.38 21.72 4.68
C GLU A 61 0.32 20.76 5.21
N ASN A 62 -0.91 20.86 4.68
CA ASN A 62 -2.07 20.06 5.09
C ASN A 62 -2.11 18.66 4.44
N SER A 63 -1.35 18.45 3.36
CA SER A 63 -1.27 17.16 2.68
C SER A 63 -0.52 16.10 3.48
N LYS A 64 -0.82 14.82 3.20
CA LYS A 64 0.01 13.70 3.66
C LYS A 64 1.48 13.93 3.29
N LYS A 65 2.37 13.42 4.14
CA LYS A 65 3.82 13.52 3.96
C LYS A 65 4.38 12.19 3.47
N ALA A 66 5.28 12.27 2.49
CA ALA A 66 6.05 11.11 2.07
C ALA A 66 6.88 10.53 3.23
N PRO A 67 7.07 9.21 3.28
CA PRO A 67 7.89 8.59 4.30
C PRO A 67 9.36 9.06 4.18
N ARG A 68 10.01 9.29 5.32
CA ARG A 68 11.43 9.66 5.35
C ARG A 68 12.32 8.49 4.90
N LEU A 69 12.87 8.52 3.70
CA LEU A 69 13.73 7.44 3.19
C LEU A 69 15.18 7.48 3.74
N ALA A 70 15.56 8.56 4.42
CA ALA A 70 16.86 8.69 5.05
C ALA A 70 17.11 7.52 6.01
N ASN A 71 18.21 6.80 5.79
CA ASN A 71 18.65 5.64 6.59
C ASN A 71 17.59 4.53 6.70
N ILE A 72 16.70 4.36 5.71
CA ILE A 72 15.63 3.36 5.78
C ILE A 72 16.13 1.94 5.99
N GLY A 73 17.34 1.61 5.51
CA GLY A 73 17.97 0.31 5.72
C GLY A 73 18.24 -0.06 7.19
N SER A 74 18.27 0.91 8.12
CA SER A 74 18.45 0.61 9.54
C SER A 74 17.16 0.23 10.27
N ARG A 75 16.00 0.27 9.58
CA ARG A 75 14.68 0.17 10.21
C ARG A 75 13.66 -0.62 9.41
N VAL A 76 13.94 -0.97 8.15
CA VAL A 76 13.07 -1.79 7.31
C VAL A 76 13.91 -2.88 6.65
N ASN A 77 13.32 -4.08 6.56
CA ASN A 77 13.95 -5.23 5.92
C ASN A 77 14.15 -4.98 4.41
N HIS A 78 15.31 -5.37 3.88
CA HIS A 78 15.66 -5.25 2.47
C HIS A 78 14.60 -5.86 1.54
N GLN A 79 14.23 -7.12 1.76
CA GLN A 79 13.29 -7.87 0.92
C GLN A 79 11.90 -7.21 0.88
N TYR A 80 11.48 -6.61 2.00
CA TYR A 80 10.24 -5.85 2.06
C TYR A 80 10.30 -4.61 1.16
N ILE A 81 11.40 -3.85 1.19
CA ILE A 81 11.53 -2.63 0.38
C ILE A 81 11.51 -2.99 -1.11
N GLU A 82 12.25 -4.02 -1.51
CA GLU A 82 12.28 -4.49 -2.89
C GLU A 82 10.88 -4.93 -3.36
N SER A 83 10.19 -5.75 -2.56
CA SER A 83 8.83 -6.20 -2.87
C SER A 83 7.86 -5.02 -2.97
N PHE A 84 7.95 -4.07 -2.04
CA PHE A 84 7.10 -2.90 -1.99
C PHE A 84 7.32 -1.95 -3.17
N ILE A 85 8.56 -1.74 -3.61
CA ILE A 85 8.86 -0.95 -4.82
C ILE A 85 8.37 -1.69 -6.08
N LYS A 86 8.57 -3.01 -6.15
CA LYS A 86 8.15 -3.82 -7.29
C LYS A 86 6.64 -3.88 -7.43
N ASN A 87 5.89 -3.98 -6.34
CA ASN A 87 4.42 -4.00 -6.35
C ASN A 87 3.86 -3.47 -5.01
N PRO A 88 3.59 -2.15 -4.91
CA PRO A 88 3.23 -1.54 -3.64
C PRO A 88 1.84 -1.98 -3.14
N HIS A 89 0.87 -2.11 -4.05
CA HIS A 89 -0.51 -2.45 -3.68
C HIS A 89 -0.69 -3.93 -3.31
N ASP A 90 0.14 -4.83 -3.85
CA ASP A 90 0.19 -6.24 -3.42
C ASP A 90 0.94 -6.39 -2.09
N THR A 91 2.10 -5.73 -1.95
CA THR A 91 2.91 -5.82 -0.72
C THR A 91 2.24 -5.14 0.48
N LYS A 92 1.53 -4.02 0.25
CA LYS A 92 0.78 -3.30 1.27
C LYS A 92 -0.56 -2.82 0.67
N PRO A 93 -1.61 -3.65 0.76
CA PRO A 93 -2.95 -3.26 0.34
C PRO A 93 -3.40 -1.95 1.00
N GLY A 94 -4.02 -1.08 0.22
CA GLY A 94 -4.46 0.24 0.67
C GLY A 94 -3.36 1.29 0.83
N THR A 95 -2.12 1.01 0.41
CA THR A 95 -1.08 2.05 0.33
C THR A 95 -1.45 3.15 -0.66
N THR A 96 -1.11 4.40 -0.32
CA THR A 96 -1.24 5.57 -1.22
C THR A 96 -0.02 5.74 -2.13
N MET A 97 1.03 4.94 -1.96
CA MET A 97 2.15 4.94 -2.90
C MET A 97 1.68 4.38 -4.25
N PRO A 98 1.77 5.15 -5.34
CA PRO A 98 1.36 4.68 -6.66
C PRO A 98 2.34 3.62 -7.20
N ASP A 99 1.84 2.76 -8.09
CA ASP A 99 2.69 1.89 -8.89
C ASP A 99 3.42 2.69 -9.99
N VAL A 100 4.55 3.28 -9.61
CA VAL A 100 5.43 4.05 -10.50
C VAL A 100 6.14 3.20 -11.55
N LEU A 101 6.08 1.86 -11.43
CA LEU A 101 6.65 0.92 -12.39
C LEU A 101 5.58 0.32 -13.30
N SER A 102 4.36 0.86 -13.27
CA SER A 102 3.27 0.46 -14.17
C SER A 102 3.71 0.57 -15.64
N GLY A 103 3.31 -0.41 -16.45
CA GLY A 103 3.69 -0.51 -17.87
C GLY A 103 5.04 -1.20 -18.15
N LYS A 104 5.83 -1.54 -17.12
CA LYS A 104 7.06 -2.34 -17.25
C LYS A 104 6.77 -3.84 -17.15
N GLY A 105 7.56 -4.66 -17.84
CA GLY A 105 7.51 -6.11 -17.71
C GLY A 105 8.10 -6.59 -16.39
N ASP A 106 7.68 -7.77 -15.90
CA ASP A 106 8.04 -8.28 -14.56
C ASP A 106 9.55 -8.32 -14.29
N ALA A 107 10.34 -8.77 -15.27
CA ALA A 107 11.80 -8.83 -15.14
C ALA A 107 12.43 -7.43 -14.99
N GLU A 108 11.92 -6.45 -15.75
CA GLU A 108 12.38 -5.05 -15.66
C GLU A 108 11.98 -4.44 -14.31
N ARG A 109 10.75 -4.69 -13.85
CA ARG A 109 10.28 -4.25 -12.52
C ARG A 109 11.18 -4.79 -11.41
N ALA A 110 11.53 -6.07 -11.47
CA ALA A 110 12.42 -6.71 -10.50
C ALA A 110 13.81 -6.04 -10.50
N ALA A 111 14.44 -5.86 -11.66
CA ALA A 111 15.76 -5.25 -11.77
C ALA A 111 15.78 -3.79 -11.25
N ILE A 112 14.74 -3.01 -11.53
CA ILE A 112 14.62 -1.63 -11.03
C ILE A 112 14.41 -1.62 -9.52
N ALA A 113 13.51 -2.47 -9.01
CA ALA A 113 13.24 -2.54 -7.57
C ALA A 113 14.47 -2.96 -6.77
N GLU A 114 15.21 -3.96 -7.24
CA GLU A 114 16.49 -4.40 -6.67
C GLU A 114 17.49 -3.22 -6.65
N SER A 115 17.69 -2.57 -7.79
CA SER A 115 18.65 -1.45 -7.92
C SER A 115 18.33 -0.28 -6.98
N ILE A 116 17.06 0.15 -6.93
CA ILE A 116 16.63 1.21 -6.01
C ILE A 116 16.87 0.77 -4.57
N THR A 117 16.58 -0.49 -4.26
CA THR A 117 16.72 -0.96 -2.89
C THR A 117 18.18 -1.03 -2.45
N HIS A 118 19.08 -1.51 -3.31
CA HIS A 118 20.53 -1.44 -3.06
C HIS A 118 21.01 -0.01 -2.80
N PHE A 119 20.54 0.97 -3.58
CA PHE A 119 20.84 2.37 -3.33
C PHE A 119 20.31 2.84 -1.97
N LEU A 120 19.06 2.51 -1.62
CA LEU A 120 18.50 2.87 -0.32
C LEU A 120 19.26 2.24 0.86
N MET A 121 19.77 1.01 0.67
CA MET A 121 20.57 0.30 1.68
C MET A 121 21.99 0.85 1.80
N SER A 122 22.55 1.46 0.75
CA SER A 122 23.91 1.99 0.76
C SER A 122 24.04 3.37 1.42
N GLN A 123 22.94 4.12 1.58
CA GLN A 123 22.95 5.47 2.15
C GLN A 123 23.57 5.56 3.56
N ARG A 124 23.55 4.48 4.35
CA ARG A 124 24.22 4.42 5.65
C ARG A 124 24.56 2.98 6.01
N LYS A 125 25.62 2.78 6.81
CA LYS A 125 25.93 1.49 7.41
C LYS A 125 24.71 0.96 8.18
N ASN A 126 24.19 -0.17 7.73
CA ASN A 126 23.13 -0.87 8.41
C ASN A 126 23.70 -1.52 9.70
N THR A 127 23.20 -1.09 10.85
CA THR A 127 23.51 -1.70 12.15
C THR A 127 22.37 -2.57 12.67
N PHE A 128 21.27 -2.67 11.92
CA PHE A 128 20.15 -3.53 12.28
C PHE A 128 20.59 -4.99 12.19
N SER A 129 20.34 -5.73 13.26
CA SER A 129 20.59 -7.16 13.35
C SER A 129 19.36 -7.82 13.96
N HIS A 130 19.00 -8.99 13.44
CA HIS A 130 17.97 -9.82 14.05
C HIS A 130 18.49 -10.32 15.40
N GLN A 131 17.87 -9.85 16.48
CA GLN A 131 18.14 -10.31 17.84
C GLN A 131 17.01 -11.22 18.29
N VAL A 132 17.35 -12.28 19.03
CA VAL A 132 16.35 -13.11 19.70
C VAL A 132 15.66 -12.24 20.76
N PRO A 133 14.31 -12.18 20.79
CA PRO A 133 13.59 -11.40 21.79
C PRO A 133 13.97 -11.81 23.22
N ASP A 134 14.20 -10.83 24.08
CA ASP A 134 14.33 -11.08 25.52
C ASP A 134 12.96 -11.46 26.09
N HIS A 135 12.84 -12.69 26.58
CA HIS A 135 11.59 -13.22 27.13
C HIS A 135 11.08 -12.44 28.35
N VAL A 136 11.98 -11.95 29.22
CA VAL A 136 11.60 -11.17 30.40
C VAL A 136 11.07 -9.80 29.97
N ALA A 137 11.75 -9.15 29.03
CA ALA A 137 11.29 -7.89 28.46
C ALA A 137 9.95 -8.06 27.71
N ALA A 138 9.78 -9.17 26.98
CA ALA A 138 8.55 -9.49 26.26
C ALA A 138 7.36 -9.67 27.21
N GLU A 139 7.52 -10.41 28.31
CA GLU A 139 6.46 -10.57 29.33
C GLU A 139 6.11 -9.25 30.01
N ARG A 140 7.11 -8.39 30.27
CA ARG A 140 6.85 -7.03 30.76
C ARG A 140 6.07 -6.20 29.73
N GLY A 141 6.45 -6.28 28.47
CA GLY A 141 5.76 -5.63 27.35
C GLY A 141 4.30 -6.07 27.24
N LYS A 142 4.03 -7.38 27.36
CA LYS A 142 2.68 -7.95 27.39
C LYS A 142 1.82 -7.33 28.48
N LYS A 143 2.33 -7.26 29.72
CA LYS A 143 1.60 -6.63 30.83
C LYS A 143 1.28 -5.16 30.53
N LEU A 144 2.26 -4.40 30.02
CA LEU A 144 2.05 -3.00 29.65
C LEU A 144 1.02 -2.84 28.54
N PHE A 145 1.03 -3.69 27.52
CA PHE A 145 0.08 -3.68 26.40
C PHE A 145 -1.37 -3.84 26.89
N HIS A 146 -1.60 -4.70 27.89
CA HIS A 146 -2.91 -4.87 28.51
C HIS A 146 -3.28 -3.67 29.39
N MET A 147 -2.36 -3.25 30.28
CA MET A 147 -2.63 -2.17 31.24
C MET A 147 -2.83 -0.79 30.60
N ARG A 148 -2.19 -0.53 29.44
CA ARG A 148 -2.38 0.71 28.69
C ARG A 148 -3.60 0.67 27.76
N GLY A 149 -4.34 -0.44 27.75
CA GLY A 149 -5.56 -0.59 26.97
C GLY A 149 -5.32 -0.81 25.48
N CYS A 150 -4.09 -1.10 25.03
CA CYS A 150 -3.79 -1.35 23.62
C CYS A 150 -4.62 -2.53 23.07
N VAL A 151 -4.87 -3.54 23.93
CA VAL A 151 -5.73 -4.70 23.63
C VAL A 151 -7.18 -4.35 23.30
N ALA A 152 -7.66 -3.14 23.65
CA ALA A 152 -9.05 -2.75 23.38
C ALA A 152 -9.33 -2.54 21.88
N CYS A 153 -8.30 -2.19 21.09
CA CYS A 153 -8.42 -1.95 19.65
C CYS A 153 -7.52 -2.88 18.79
N HIS A 154 -6.51 -3.51 19.39
CA HIS A 154 -5.54 -4.38 18.71
C HIS A 154 -5.54 -5.79 19.34
N SER A 155 -6.61 -6.56 19.10
CA SER A 155 -6.80 -7.94 19.57
C SER A 155 -6.26 -8.99 18.60
#